data_AF-A0A0S2K0N4-F1
#
_entry.id   AF-A0A0S2K0N4-F1
#
_cell.length_a   1.000
_cell.length_b   1.000
_cell.length_c   1.000
_cell.angle_alpha   90.00
_cell.angle_beta   90.00
_cell.angle_gamma   90.00
#
_symmetry.space_group_name_H-M   'P 1'
#
loop_
_entity.id
_entity.type
_entity.pdbx_description
1 polymer ?
#
loop_
_entity_poly.entity_id
_entity_poly.type
_entity_poly.pdbx_seq_one_letter_code
_entity_poly.pdbx_strand_id
1 'polypeptide(L)'
;MSQFLITAYIRHSYATDLLRLPEQHPLYRKHACLVVSDLTHKTAAAHGFGFNGYIRESIPRKGKIIYKQPLLLSKNETKIDELYQYLTSRYAPNYSIEHYNCVDHLYFCLKEVGIRSKLLNHFKYANSKWYKQL
;
A
#
# COMPACT_ATOMS: atom_id res chain seq x y z
N MET A 1 14.10 -14.29 18.64
CA MET A 1 13.77 -14.26 17.19
C MET A 1 12.54 -13.40 17.01
N SER A 2 12.64 -12.37 16.17
CA SER A 2 11.52 -11.49 15.87
C SER A 2 10.52 -12.17 14.92
N GLN A 3 9.24 -11.83 15.03
CA GLN A 3 8.19 -12.36 14.18
C GLN A 3 7.35 -11.21 13.63
N PHE A 4 7.29 -11.10 12.30
CA PHE A 4 6.61 -10.02 11.62
C PHE A 4 5.40 -10.51 10.82
N LEU A 5 4.29 -9.79 10.90
CA LEU A 5 3.12 -9.99 10.04
C LEU A 5 2.94 -8.78 9.12
N ILE A 6 2.98 -9.02 7.82
CA ILE A 6 2.68 -8.00 6.80
C ILE A 6 1.23 -8.17 6.36
N THR A 7 0.46 -7.08 6.39
CA THR A 7 -0.94 -7.06 5.95
C THR A 7 -1.17 -5.89 5.01
N ALA A 8 -1.75 -6.14 3.84
CA ALA A 8 -2.24 -5.09 2.95
C ALA A 8 -3.65 -4.64 3.34
N TYR A 9 -3.89 -3.34 3.28
CA TYR A 9 -5.18 -2.73 3.52
C TYR A 9 -5.58 -1.83 2.35
N ILE A 10 -6.88 -1.81 2.07
CA ILE A 10 -7.55 -0.73 1.34
C ILE A 10 -8.52 -0.09 2.31
N ARG A 11 -8.43 1.22 2.49
CA ARG A 11 -9.27 2.00 3.40
C ARG A 11 -9.92 3.19 2.72
N HIS A 12 -11.02 3.66 3.28
CA HIS A 12 -11.60 4.95 2.91
C HIS A 12 -10.64 6.09 3.24
N SER A 13 -10.42 6.98 2.27
CA SER A 13 -9.65 8.20 2.43
C SER A 13 -10.25 9.31 1.59
N TYR A 14 -10.63 10.42 2.21
CA TYR A 14 -11.10 11.62 1.50
C TYR A 14 -9.94 12.44 0.91
N ALA A 15 -8.70 12.16 1.30
CA ALA A 15 -7.53 12.84 0.72
C ALA A 15 -7.42 12.63 -0.80
N THR A 16 -7.97 11.51 -1.31
CA THR A 16 -8.00 11.24 -2.75
C THR A 16 -9.06 12.05 -3.50
N ASP A 17 -9.93 12.81 -2.83
CA ASP A 17 -10.86 13.74 -3.51
C ASP A 17 -10.09 14.80 -4.30
N LEU A 18 -8.87 15.13 -3.87
CA LEU A 18 -7.94 16.00 -4.60
C LEU A 18 -7.54 15.44 -5.98
N LEU A 19 -7.68 14.14 -6.21
CA LEU A 19 -7.43 13.50 -7.51
C LEU A 19 -8.59 13.70 -8.49
N ARG A 20 -9.73 14.23 -8.05
CA ARG A 20 -10.95 14.45 -8.87
C ARG A 20 -11.39 13.20 -9.66
N LEU A 21 -11.15 12.02 -9.10
CA LEU A 21 -11.59 10.75 -9.70
C LEU A 21 -13.12 10.68 -9.69
N PRO A 22 -13.77 10.18 -10.76
CA PRO A 22 -15.20 9.96 -10.76
C PRO A 22 -15.59 8.87 -9.76
N GLU A 23 -16.82 8.89 -9.24
CA GLU A 23 -17.23 7.97 -8.16
C GLU A 23 -17.11 6.49 -8.53
N GLN A 24 -17.25 6.16 -9.82
CA GLN A 24 -17.14 4.79 -10.33
C GLN A 24 -15.68 4.33 -10.46
N HIS A 25 -14.70 5.23 -10.33
CA HIS A 25 -13.29 4.89 -10.44
C HIS A 25 -12.89 3.90 -9.33
N PRO A 26 -12.11 2.84 -9.64
CA PRO A 26 -11.76 1.81 -8.65
C PRO A 26 -11.05 2.37 -7.42
N LEU A 27 -10.26 3.44 -7.58
CA LEU A 27 -9.55 4.12 -6.49
C LEU A 27 -10.27 5.35 -5.91
N TYR A 28 -11.49 5.65 -6.35
CA TYR A 28 -12.25 6.76 -5.76
C TYR A 28 -12.43 6.57 -4.25
N ARG A 29 -11.98 7.56 -3.47
CA ARG A 29 -11.99 7.60 -2.00
C ARG A 29 -11.29 6.41 -1.33
N LYS A 30 -10.31 5.80 -2.00
CA LYS A 30 -9.58 4.63 -1.49
C LYS A 30 -8.09 4.90 -1.41
N HIS A 31 -7.50 4.48 -0.30
CA HIS A 31 -6.06 4.53 -0.07
C HIS A 31 -5.57 3.15 0.36
N ALA A 32 -4.40 2.76 -0.15
CA ALA A 32 -3.75 1.51 0.19
C ALA A 32 -2.57 1.75 1.14
N CYS A 33 -2.44 0.91 2.15
CA CYS A 33 -1.24 0.88 3.00
C CYS A 33 -0.86 -0.55 3.35
N LEU A 34 0.42 -0.75 3.70
CA LEU A 34 0.91 -1.97 4.33
C LEU A 34 1.04 -1.73 5.82
N VAL A 35 0.48 -2.63 6.63
CA VAL A 35 0.77 -2.67 8.06
C VAL A 35 1.80 -3.76 8.29
N VAL A 36 2.95 -3.37 8.84
CA VAL A 36 3.97 -4.28 9.33
C VAL A 36 3.82 -4.34 10.84
N SER A 37 3.49 -5.53 11.36
CA SER A 37 3.32 -5.77 12.79
C SER A 37 4.48 -6.61 13.30
N ASP A 38 5.21 -6.11 14.28
CA ASP A 38 6.17 -6.87 15.07
C ASP A 38 5.42 -7.54 16.22
N LEU A 39 5.21 -8.85 16.09
CA LEU A 39 4.47 -9.65 17.07
C LEU A 39 5.30 -9.91 18.34
N THR A 40 6.63 -9.84 18.26
CA THR A 40 7.52 -10.03 19.40
C THR A 40 7.48 -8.82 20.32
N HIS A 41 7.53 -7.62 19.75
CA HIS A 41 7.49 -6.36 20.51
C HIS A 41 6.09 -5.74 20.62
N LYS A 42 5.06 -6.40 20.05
CA LYS A 42 3.66 -5.94 20.02
C LYS A 42 3.52 -4.52 19.45
N THR A 43 4.32 -4.20 18.44
CA THR A 43 4.27 -2.91 17.74
C THR A 43 3.73 -3.10 16.33
N ALA A 44 3.19 -2.03 15.75
CA ALA A 44 2.78 -2.02 14.35
C ALA A 44 2.87 -0.62 13.77
N ALA A 45 3.18 -0.53 12.49
CA ALA A 45 3.19 0.72 11.74
C ALA A 45 2.52 0.51 10.38
N ALA A 46 1.80 1.54 9.93
CA ALA A 46 1.25 1.59 8.58
C ALA A 46 2.17 2.40 7.67
N HIS A 47 2.36 1.90 6.46
CA HIS A 47 3.25 2.42 5.43
C HIS A 47 2.43 2.63 4.17
N GLY A 48 2.21 3.89 3.81
CA GLY A 48 1.42 4.30 2.66
C GLY A 48 2.23 5.19 1.72
N PHE A 49 1.59 5.59 0.64
CA PHE A 49 2.15 6.54 -0.33
C PHE A 49 1.13 7.61 -0.66
N GLY A 50 1.52 8.87 -0.43
CA GLY A 50 0.71 10.05 -0.73
C GLY A 50 1.24 10.81 -1.95
N PHE A 51 0.71 12.01 -2.15
CA PHE A 51 1.10 12.92 -3.23
C PHE A 51 2.60 13.24 -3.27
N ASN A 52 3.25 13.23 -2.10
CA ASN A 52 4.67 13.59 -1.94
C ASN A 52 5.56 12.37 -1.68
N GLY A 53 5.11 11.17 -2.04
CA GLY A 53 5.85 9.92 -1.86
C GLY A 53 5.52 9.18 -0.55
N TYR A 54 6.53 8.52 0.03
CA TYR A 54 6.38 7.67 1.20
C TYR A 54 5.83 8.44 2.40
N ILE A 55 4.87 7.83 3.08
CA ILE A 55 4.34 8.34 4.35
C ILE A 55 4.20 7.20 5.35
N ARG A 56 4.70 7.44 6.57
CA ARG A 56 4.33 6.63 7.73
C ARG A 56 2.99 7.13 8.24
N GLU A 57 2.06 6.22 8.43
CA GLU A 57 0.67 6.56 8.70
C GLU A 57 0.17 5.90 9.99
N SER A 58 -0.99 6.36 10.46
CA SER A 58 -1.73 5.65 11.50
C SER A 58 -2.31 4.33 10.97
N ILE A 59 -2.37 3.34 11.85
CA ILE A 59 -3.01 2.05 11.56
C ILE A 59 -4.48 2.31 11.20
N PRO A 60 -5.00 1.73 10.09
CA PRO A 60 -6.39 1.93 9.69
C PRO A 60 -7.38 1.56 10.81
N ARG A 61 -8.27 2.51 11.15
CA ARG A 61 -9.37 2.25 12.11
C ARG A 61 -10.36 1.26 11.51
N LYS A 62 -10.96 0.39 12.35
CA LYS A 62 -11.92 -0.65 11.92
C LYS A 62 -13.02 -0.12 10.99
N GLY A 63 -13.65 1.01 11.32
CA GLY A 63 -14.72 1.62 10.51
C GLY A 63 -14.29 2.29 9.20
N LYS A 64 -12.99 2.28 8.86
CA LYS A 64 -12.47 2.83 7.59
C LYS A 64 -11.91 1.74 6.68
N ILE A 65 -11.75 0.50 7.15
CA ILE A 65 -11.20 -0.60 6.36
C ILE A 65 -12.27 -1.11 5.39
N ILE A 66 -11.92 -1.19 4.11
CA ILE A 66 -12.76 -1.76 3.06
C ILE A 66 -12.30 -3.19 2.77
N TYR A 67 -10.99 -3.37 2.57
CA TYR A 67 -10.37 -4.67 2.33
C TYR A 67 -9.13 -4.85 3.18
N LYS A 68 -8.86 -6.09 3.57
CA LYS A 68 -7.69 -6.50 4.35
C LYS A 68 -7.19 -7.84 3.81
N GLN A 69 -5.88 -7.97 3.62
CA GLN A 69 -5.25 -9.22 3.22
C GLN A 69 -3.94 -9.45 4.01
N PRO A 70 -3.88 -10.46 4.89
CA PRO A 70 -2.61 -10.96 5.43
C PRO A 70 -1.73 -11.49 4.29
N LEU A 71 -0.46 -11.09 4.23
CA LEU A 71 0.43 -11.41 3.12
C LEU A 71 1.51 -12.41 3.50
N LEU A 72 2.22 -12.14 4.60
CA LEU A 72 3.35 -12.95 5.03
C LEU A 72 3.51 -12.87 6.55
N LEU A 73 3.73 -14.04 7.15
CA LEU A 73 4.29 -14.17 8.50
C LEU A 73 5.77 -14.54 8.35
N SER A 74 6.67 -13.60 8.65
CA SER A 74 8.12 -13.76 8.45
C SER A 74 8.85 -13.80 9.79
N LYS A 75 9.84 -14.70 9.91
CA LYS A 75 10.88 -14.64 10.95
C LYS A 75 12.22 -14.11 10.41
N ASN A 76 12.26 -13.78 9.12
CA ASN A 76 13.44 -13.26 8.44
C ASN A 76 13.40 -11.73 8.50
N GLU A 77 14.25 -11.15 9.34
CA GLU A 77 14.43 -9.70 9.54
C GLU A 77 14.96 -9.02 8.28
N THR A 78 15.94 -9.61 7.59
CA THR A 78 16.52 -9.08 6.35
C THR A 78 15.46 -8.81 5.28
N LYS A 79 14.48 -9.71 5.13
CA LYS A 79 13.36 -9.52 4.20
C LYS A 79 12.47 -8.32 4.58
N ILE A 80 12.32 -8.04 5.87
CA ILE A 80 11.56 -6.88 6.35
C ILE A 80 12.35 -5.59 6.12
N ASP A 81 13.66 -5.62 6.34
CA ASP A 81 14.55 -4.48 6.07
C ASP A 81 14.59 -4.12 4.58
N GLU A 82 14.70 -5.12 3.70
CA GLU A 82 14.58 -4.94 2.25
C GLU A 82 13.24 -4.29 1.88
N LEU A 83 12.14 -4.77 2.47
CA LEU A 83 10.82 -4.18 2.23
C LEU A 83 10.78 -2.71 2.65
N TYR A 84 11.37 -2.35 3.79
CA TYR A 84 11.46 -0.95 4.22
C TYR A 84 12.34 -0.10 3.30
N GLN A 85 13.45 -0.64 2.81
CA GLN A 85 14.27 0.05 1.81
C GLN A 85 13.43 0.35 0.55
N TYR A 86 12.72 -0.62 -0.01
CA TYR A 86 11.86 -0.38 -1.17
C TYR A 86 10.71 0.59 -0.90
N LEU A 87 10.11 0.54 0.28
CA LEU A 87 9.04 1.47 0.67
C LEU A 87 9.55 2.91 0.82
N THR A 88 10.83 3.12 1.08
CA THR A 88 11.39 4.46 1.30
C THR A 88 12.21 4.98 0.12
N SER A 89 12.54 4.13 -0.87
CA SER A 89 13.54 4.43 -1.90
C SER A 89 13.09 5.26 -3.10
N ARG A 90 11.86 5.80 -3.16
CA ARG A 90 11.40 6.51 -4.38
C ARG A 90 11.70 8.01 -4.44
N TYR A 91 12.32 8.34 -5.57
CA TYR A 91 12.68 9.63 -6.14
C TYR A 91 11.46 10.52 -6.48
N ALA A 92 11.43 11.72 -5.89
CA ALA A 92 10.37 12.71 -6.04
C ALA A 92 10.36 13.63 -7.30
N PRO A 93 11.27 13.58 -8.30
CA PRO A 93 11.15 14.54 -9.43
C PRO A 93 10.02 14.25 -10.42
N ASN A 94 9.65 12.98 -10.63
CA ASN A 94 8.72 12.56 -11.70
C ASN A 94 7.52 11.72 -11.20
N TYR A 95 7.22 11.77 -9.90
CA TYR A 95 6.09 11.05 -9.34
C TYR A 95 4.78 11.75 -9.71
N SER A 96 3.94 11.07 -10.50
CA SER A 96 2.54 11.44 -10.69
C SER A 96 1.67 10.35 -10.08
N ILE A 97 0.89 10.72 -9.07
CA ILE A 97 -0.07 9.82 -8.42
C ILE A 97 -1.18 9.33 -9.39
N GLU A 98 -1.42 10.03 -10.49
CA GLU A 98 -2.35 9.61 -11.54
C GLU A 98 -1.81 8.42 -12.34
N HIS A 99 -0.49 8.37 -12.57
CA HIS A 99 0.17 7.30 -13.33
C HIS A 99 0.80 6.23 -12.45
N TYR A 100 1.11 6.56 -11.20
CA TYR A 100 1.74 5.68 -10.23
C TYR A 100 1.24 6.00 -8.82
N ASN A 101 0.11 5.39 -8.46
CA ASN A 101 -0.56 5.63 -7.18
C ASN A 101 0.00 4.73 -6.05
N CYS A 102 -0.58 4.88 -4.85
CA CYS A 102 -0.22 4.08 -3.68
C CYS A 102 -0.31 2.55 -3.91
N VAL A 103 -1.30 2.05 -4.65
CA VAL A 103 -1.45 0.62 -4.94
C VAL A 103 -0.31 0.13 -5.82
N ASP A 104 0.02 0.86 -6.89
CA ASP A 104 1.12 0.52 -7.79
C ASP A 104 2.45 0.46 -7.04
N HIS A 105 2.67 1.40 -6.12
CA HIS A 105 3.88 1.42 -5.30
C HIS A 105 3.99 0.24 -4.37
N LEU A 106 2.98 0.01 -3.55
CA LEU A 106 3.00 -1.11 -2.60
C LEU A 106 3.07 -2.46 -3.30
N TYR A 107 2.41 -2.60 -4.45
CA TYR A 107 2.52 -3.80 -5.28
C TYR A 107 3.95 -4.03 -5.77
N PHE A 108 4.63 -2.98 -6.25
CA PHE A 108 6.02 -3.04 -6.68
C PHE A 108 6.94 -3.44 -5.52
N CYS A 109 6.89 -2.76 -4.38
CA CYS A 109 7.75 -3.08 -3.22
C CYS A 109 7.61 -4.52 -2.77
N LEU A 110 6.37 -5.04 -2.69
CA LEU A 110 6.14 -6.43 -2.32
C LEU A 110 6.72 -7.40 -3.35
N LYS A 111 6.58 -7.10 -4.66
CA LYS A 111 7.10 -7.94 -5.74
C LYS A 111 8.62 -8.07 -5.65
N GLU A 112 9.34 -6.98 -5.38
CA GLU A 112 10.80 -6.97 -5.28
C GLU A 112 11.31 -7.86 -4.14
N VAL A 113 10.59 -7.93 -3.02
CA VAL A 113 10.93 -8.83 -1.89
C VAL A 113 10.27 -10.23 -1.98
N GLY A 114 9.68 -10.55 -3.13
CA GLY A 114 9.07 -11.86 -3.40
C GLY A 114 7.74 -12.12 -2.67
N ILE A 115 7.03 -11.09 -2.23
CA ILE A 115 5.71 -11.18 -1.60
C ILE A 115 4.60 -10.90 -2.62
N ARG A 116 3.58 -11.76 -2.66
CA ARG A 116 2.44 -11.60 -3.58
C ARG A 116 1.21 -11.07 -2.84
N SER A 117 0.56 -10.07 -3.43
CA SER A 117 -0.72 -9.53 -2.94
C SER A 117 -1.79 -9.62 -4.03
N LYS A 118 -2.77 -10.50 -3.84
CA LYS A 118 -3.93 -10.61 -4.75
C LYS A 118 -4.78 -9.35 -4.70
N LEU A 119 -4.92 -8.77 -3.52
CA LEU A 119 -5.67 -7.53 -3.29
C LEU A 119 -5.06 -6.36 -4.06
N LEU A 120 -3.76 -6.10 -3.88
CA LEU A 120 -3.10 -4.98 -4.56
C LEU A 120 -3.03 -5.23 -6.07
N ASN A 121 -2.81 -6.47 -6.51
CA ASN A 121 -2.84 -6.81 -7.94
C ASN A 121 -4.22 -6.53 -8.57
N HIS A 122 -5.31 -6.88 -7.87
CA HIS A 122 -6.67 -6.61 -8.32
C HIS A 122 -6.92 -5.12 -8.51
N PHE A 123 -6.57 -4.29 -7.51
CA PHE A 123 -6.75 -2.84 -7.59
C PHE A 123 -5.85 -2.19 -8.64
N LYS A 124 -4.60 -2.63 -8.75
CA LYS A 124 -3.67 -2.20 -9.80
C LYS A 124 -4.24 -2.48 -11.19
N TYR A 125 -4.76 -3.69 -11.40
CA TYR A 125 -5.34 -4.09 -12.66
C TYR A 125 -6.63 -3.31 -12.99
N ALA A 126 -7.52 -3.13 -12.01
CA ALA A 126 -8.73 -2.34 -12.17
C ALA A 126 -8.40 -0.88 -12.53
N ASN A 127 -7.44 -0.27 -11.84
CA ASN A 127 -6.94 1.07 -12.15
C ASN A 127 -6.39 1.15 -13.58
N SER A 128 -5.50 0.23 -13.97
CA SER A 128 -4.95 0.22 -15.33
C SER A 128 -6.00 0.03 -16.42
N LYS A 129 -7.04 -0.77 -16.17
CA LYS A 129 -8.16 -0.95 -17.11
C LYS A 129 -8.97 0.32 -17.32
N TRP A 130 -9.20 1.09 -16.25
CA TRP A 130 -9.95 2.33 -16.32
C TRP A 130 -9.36 3.30 -17.37
N TYR A 131 -8.05 3.53 -17.29
CA TYR A 131 -7.36 4.43 -18.23
C TYR A 131 -7.25 3.92 -19.67
N LYS A 132 -7.56 2.64 -19.93
CA LYS A 132 -7.64 2.08 -21.30
C LYS A 132 -9.03 2.22 -21.93
N GLN A 133 -10.04 2.55 -21.11
CA GLN A 133 -11.43 2.73 -21.55
C GLN A 133 -11.79 4.20 -21.81
N LEU A 134 -10.88 5.12 -21.45
CA LEU A 134 -10.90 6.53 -21.82
C LEU A 134 -10.20 6.73 -23.16
#